data_AF-A0A520J2K5-F1
#
_entry.id   AF-A0A520J2K5-F1
#
_cell.length_a   1.000
_cell.length_b   1.000
_cell.length_c   1.000
_cell.angle_alpha   90.00
_cell.angle_beta   90.00
_cell.angle_gamma   90.00
#
_symmetry.space_group_name_H-M   'P 1'
#
loop_
_entity.id
_entity.type
_entity.pdbx_description
1 polymer ?
#
loop_
_entity_poly.entity_id
_entity_poly.type
_entity_poly.pdbx_seq_one_letter_code
_entity_poly.pdbx_strand_id
1 'polypeptide(L)' 'MSTETKEETFTLEEILTSLKTVHRLILWNDDVNTFDHVIHCMVKYLDYSEHQAERIAWEVHNKGKCAVLEG' A
#
# COMPACT_ATOMS: atom_id res chain seq x y z
N MET A 1 -7.99 6.85 45.06
CA MET A 1 -7.79 6.57 43.63
C MET A 1 -7.29 5.15 43.53
N SER A 2 -8.20 4.19 43.36
CA SER A 2 -7.85 2.78 43.21
C SER A 2 -7.48 2.56 41.74
N THR A 3 -6.27 2.08 41.45
CA THR A 3 -5.89 1.70 40.09
C THR A 3 -6.48 0.34 39.77
N GLU A 4 -7.37 0.28 38.77
CA GLU A 4 -7.86 -0.98 38.21
C GLU A 4 -6.84 -1.47 37.17
N THR A 5 -6.30 -2.66 37.37
CA THR A 5 -5.40 -3.33 36.42
C THR A 5 -6.24 -4.20 35.50
N LYS A 6 -6.21 -3.94 34.20
CA LYS A 6 -6.92 -4.72 33.18
C LYS A 6 -5.92 -5.65 32.51
N GLU A 7 -6.09 -6.96 32.69
CA GLU A 7 -5.28 -7.97 32.00
C GLU A 7 -5.85 -8.18 30.59
N GLU A 8 -5.06 -7.88 29.56
CA GLU A 8 -5.39 -8.13 28.16
C GLU A 8 -4.62 -9.37 27.69
N THR A 9 -5.36 -10.41 27.31
CA THR A 9 -4.79 -11.68 26.82
C THR A 9 -4.69 -11.62 25.30
N PHE A 10 -3.47 -11.70 24.76
CA PHE A 10 -3.22 -11.76 23.32
C PHE A 10 -2.95 -13.19 22.88
N THR A 11 -3.38 -13.55 21.68
CA THR A 11 -3.03 -14.81 21.05
C THR A 11 -1.60 -14.74 20.49
N LEU A 12 -0.95 -15.91 20.33
CA LEU A 12 0.40 -15.99 19.77
C LEU A 12 0.47 -15.40 18.35
N GLU A 13 -0.59 -15.56 17.56
CA GLU A 13 -0.70 -15.07 16.18
C GLU A 13 -0.81 -13.55 16.10
N GLU A 14 -1.52 -12.91 17.04
CA GLU A 14 -1.59 -11.44 17.15
C GLU A 14 -0.22 -10.85 17.50
N ILE A 15 0.49 -11.49 18.43
CA ILE A 15 1.85 -11.08 18.81
C ILE A 15 2.78 -11.23 17.60
N LEU A 16 2.76 -12.37 16.92
CA LEU A 16 3.59 -12.62 15.73
C LEU A 16 3.26 -11.65 14.57
N THR A 17 1.99 -11.30 14.39
CA THR A 17 1.56 -10.32 13.38
C THR A 17 2.05 -8.92 13.71
N SER A 18 2.01 -8.52 14.99
CA SER A 18 2.52 -7.21 15.43
C SER A 18 4.04 -7.04 15.24
N LEU A 19 4.78 -8.16 15.21
CA LEU A 19 6.22 -8.19 14.99
C LEU A 19 6.62 -8.21 13.50
N LYS A 20 5.67 -8.45 12.58
CA LYS A 20 5.97 -8.45 11.15
C LYS A 20 6.18 -7.02 10.66
N THR A 21 7.33 -6.78 10.05
CA THR A 21 7.61 -5.53 9.35
C THR A 21 6.95 -5.57 7.98
N VAL A 22 5.87 -4.80 7.81
CA VAL A 22 5.17 -4.67 6.53
C VAL A 22 5.86 -3.62 5.67
N HIS A 23 6.19 -3.97 4.43
CA HIS A 23 6.77 -3.07 3.45
C HIS A 23 5.70 -2.65 2.45
N ARG A 24 5.74 -1.39 2.00
CA ARG A 24 4.78 -0.87 1.03
C ARG A 24 5.49 -0.23 -0.13
N LEU A 25 5.06 -0.58 -1.35
CA LEU A 25 5.47 0.09 -2.57
C LEU A 25 4.51 1.25 -2.84
N ILE A 26 5.02 2.48 -2.80
CA ILE A 26 4.22 3.69 -2.99
C ILE A 26 4.54 4.29 -4.36
N LEU A 27 3.52 4.46 -5.19
CA LEU A 27 3.58 5.22 -6.43
C LEU A 27 3.22 6.68 -6.14
N TRP A 28 4.08 7.61 -6.54
CA TRP A 28 3.89 9.05 -6.35
C TRP A 28 3.56 9.71 -7.68
N ASN A 29 2.70 10.72 -7.63
CA ASN A 29 2.43 11.55 -8.80
C ASN A 29 3.60 12.49 -9.07
N ASP A 30 3.83 12.78 -10.36
CA ASP A 30 4.80 13.75 -10.84
C ASP A 30 4.30 14.40 -12.15
N ASP A 31 4.97 15.47 -12.59
CA ASP A 31 4.58 16.25 -13.79
C ASP A 31 5.39 15.85 -15.06
N VAL A 32 6.22 14.81 -14.98
CA VAL A 32 7.17 14.41 -16.04
C VAL A 32 6.70 13.15 -16.75
N ASN A 33 6.22 12.15 -16.00
CA ASN A 33 5.82 10.86 -16.53
C ASN A 33 4.40 10.91 -17.12
N THR A 34 4.22 10.36 -18.31
CA THR A 34 2.90 10.23 -18.94
C THR A 34 2.12 9.06 -18.35
N PHE A 35 0.78 9.10 -18.48
CA PHE A 35 -0.09 7.99 -18.08
C PHE A 35 0.33 6.67 -18.76
N ASP A 36 0.61 6.69 -20.06
CA ASP A 36 1.05 5.50 -20.81
C ASP A 36 2.34 4.90 -20.23
N HIS A 37 3.30 5.75 -19.82
CA HIS A 37 4.54 5.28 -19.20
C HIS A 37 4.29 4.60 -17.85
N VAL A 38 3.48 5.23 -17.01
CA VAL A 38 3.13 4.69 -15.69
C VAL A 38 2.36 3.37 -15.82
N ILE A 39 1.36 3.32 -16.70
CA ILE A 39 0.57 2.12 -16.98
C ILE A 39 1.47 0.99 -17.48
N HIS A 40 2.37 1.27 -18.44
CA HIS A 40 3.31 0.27 -18.94
C HIS A 40 4.21 -0.28 -17.84
N CYS A 41 4.73 0.57 -16.95
CA CYS A 41 5.55 0.14 -15.82
C CYS A 41 4.77 -0.77 -14.86
N MET A 42 3.51 -0.44 -14.58
CA MET A 42 2.65 -1.24 -13.70
C MET A 42 2.33 -2.62 -14.29
N VAL A 43 2.02 -2.69 -15.58
CA VAL A 43 1.78 -3.96 -16.27
C VAL A 43 3.04 -4.82 -16.32
N LYS A 44 4.19 -4.20 -16.65
CA LYS A 44 5.45 -4.93 -16.87
C LYS A 44 6.10 -5.46 -15.59
N TYR A 45 6.01 -4.71 -14.49
CA TYR A 45 6.76 -5.03 -13.26
C TYR A 45 5.89 -5.50 -12.10
N LEU A 46 4.59 -5.22 -12.12
CA LEU A 46 3.65 -5.54 -11.03
C LEU A 46 2.56 -6.52 -11.47
N ASP A 47 2.61 -7.00 -12.73
CA ASP A 47 1.64 -7.92 -13.34
C ASP A 47 0.17 -7.45 -13.25
N TYR A 48 -0.05 -6.13 -13.20
CA TYR A 48 -1.39 -5.59 -13.29
C TYR A 48 -1.95 -5.69 -14.70
N SER A 49 -3.27 -5.84 -14.81
CA SER A 49 -3.95 -5.59 -16.08
C SER A 49 -3.91 -4.11 -16.44
N GLU A 50 -3.97 -3.81 -17.74
CA GLU A 50 -3.97 -2.43 -18.25
C GLU A 50 -5.06 -1.57 -17.61
N HIS A 51 -6.29 -2.10 -17.50
CA HIS A 51 -7.41 -1.41 -16.86
C HIS A 51 -7.19 -1.15 -15.36
N GLN A 52 -6.55 -2.07 -14.63
CA GLN A 52 -6.20 -1.83 -13.22
C GLN A 52 -5.15 -0.73 -13.10
N ALA A 53 -4.10 -0.79 -13.93
CA ALA A 53 -3.03 0.18 -13.96
C ALA A 53 -3.54 1.59 -14.32
N GLU A 54 -4.43 1.70 -15.29
CA GLU A 54 -5.07 2.97 -15.68
C GLU A 54 -5.84 3.59 -14.50
N ARG A 55 -6.66 2.79 -13.81
CA ARG A 55 -7.40 3.25 -12.64
C ARG A 55 -6.49 3.77 -11.53
N ILE A 56 -5.39 3.05 -11.27
CA ILE A 56 -4.42 3.45 -10.24
C ILE A 56 -3.66 4.71 -10.67
N ALA A 57 -3.30 4.85 -11.95
CA ALA A 57 -2.66 6.05 -12.46
C ALA A 57 -3.55 7.29 -12.25
N TRP A 58 -4.85 7.18 -12.52
CA TRP A 58 -5.82 8.25 -12.21
C TRP A 58 -5.95 8.53 -10.73
N GLU A 59 -5.94 7.49 -9.89
CA GLU A 59 -5.99 7.66 -8.44
C GLU A 59 -4.76 8.42 -7.92
N VAL A 60 -3.57 8.04 -8.38
CA VAL A 60 -2.30 8.69 -8.02
C VAL A 60 -2.31 10.15 -8.46
N HIS A 61 -2.72 10.43 -9.70
CA HIS A 61 -2.81 11.81 -10.20
C HIS A 61 -3.69 12.69 -9.32
N ASN A 62 -4.85 12.18 -8.89
CA ASN A 62 -5.80 12.94 -8.08
C ASN A 62 -5.41 13.04 -6.59
N LYS A 63 -4.77 12.01 -6.03
CA LYS A 63 -4.45 11.93 -4.59
C LYS A 63 -2.99 12.25 -4.26
N GLY A 64 -2.15 12.40 -5.27
CA GLY A 64 -0.71 12.64 -5.16
C GLY A 64 0.13 11.37 -4.90
N LYS A 65 -0.46 10.29 -4.37
CA LYS A 65 0.20 8.99 -4.18
C LYS A 65 -0.79 7.84 -3.98
N CYS A 66 -0.35 6.62 -4.23
CA CYS A 66 -1.09 5.39 -3.94
C CYS A 66 -0.15 4.27 -3.49
N ALA A 67 -0.56 3.48 -2.51
CA ALA A 67 0.14 2.23 -2.16
C ALA A 67 -0.29 1.16 -3.15
N VAL A 68 0.65 0.69 -3.98
CA VAL A 68 0.35 -0.27 -5.04
C VAL A 68 0.57 -1.71 -4.57
N LEU A 69 1.58 -1.96 -3.73
CA LEU A 69 1.80 -3.28 -3.14
C LEU A 69 2.10 -3.17 -1.65
N GLU A 70 1.67 -4.18 -0.90
CA GLU A 70 2.03 -4.40 0.50
C GLU A 70 2.57 -5.82 0.64
N GLY A 71 3.66 -5.99 1.40
CA GLY A 71 4.36 -7.26 1.61
C GLY A 71 4.86 -7.44 3.04
#